data_AF-A0A7V1P277-F1
#
_entry.id   AF-A0A7V1P277-F1
#
_cell.length_a   1.000
_cell.length_b   1.000
_cell.length_c   1.000
_cell.angle_alpha   90.00
_cell.angle_beta   90.00
_cell.angle_gamma   90.00
#
_symmetry.space_group_name_H-M   'P 1'
#
loop_
_entity.id
_entity.type
_entity.pdbx_description
1 polymer ?
#
loop_
_entity_poly.entity_id
_entity_poly.type
_entity_poly.pdbx_seq_one_letter_code
_entity_poly.pdbx_strand_id
1 'polypeptide(L)'
;MTLEQYFNRQIQLWGSNVQQSLQNKKIAIIGSGGLGCTLAMALGTSGIGEIHMVDFDTVSNHNIHRQIAFTLEDEGKSKDKEVASLIISKNP
;
A
#
# COMPACT_ATOMS: atom_id res chain seq x y z
N MET A 1 3.11 -19.48 6.30
CA MET A 1 1.74 -19.31 5.76
C MET A 1 1.87 -19.11 4.26
N THR A 2 1.06 -19.78 3.44
CA THR A 2 1.08 -19.59 1.97
C THR A 2 0.31 -18.32 1.58
N LEU A 3 0.53 -17.80 0.36
CA LEU A 3 -0.25 -16.66 -0.17
C LEU A 3 -1.75 -16.99 -0.21
N GLU A 4 -2.11 -18.23 -0.55
CA GLU A 4 -3.50 -18.69 -0.55
C GLU A 4 -4.13 -18.69 0.84
N GLN A 5 -3.38 -19.10 1.87
CA GLN A 5 -3.83 -19.03 3.26
C GLN A 5 -3.98 -17.58 3.73
N TYR A 6 -3.06 -16.69 3.34
CA TYR A 6 -3.11 -15.28 3.70
C TYR A 6 -4.32 -14.55 3.08
N PHE A 7 -4.56 -14.76 1.79
CA PHE A 7 -5.63 -14.11 1.04
C PHE A 7 -6.96 -14.89 1.04
N ASN A 8 -7.16 -15.81 1.99
CA ASN A 8 -8.32 -16.72 1.97
C ASN A 8 -9.68 -15.98 1.92
N ARG A 9 -9.82 -14.86 2.63
CA ARG A 9 -11.05 -14.07 2.63
C ARG A 9 -11.30 -13.33 1.31
N GLN A 10 -10.25 -12.84 0.68
CA GLN A 10 -10.30 -12.22 -0.64
C GLN A 10 -10.64 -13.25 -1.72
N ILE A 11 -10.03 -14.44 -1.65
CA ILE A 11 -10.34 -15.57 -2.52
C ILE A 11 -11.81 -15.98 -2.40
N GLN A 12 -12.38 -15.98 -1.19
CA GLN A 12 -13.83 -16.22 -1.01
C GLN A 12 -14.71 -15.14 -1.67
N LEU A 13 -14.23 -13.90 -1.77
CA LEU A 13 -14.98 -12.78 -2.36
C LEU A 13 -14.93 -12.77 -3.89
N TRP A 14 -13.76 -12.95 -4.51
CA TRP A 14 -13.57 -12.79 -5.97
C TRP A 14 -12.96 -14.00 -6.69
N GLY A 15 -12.64 -15.08 -5.98
CA GLY A 15 -12.12 -16.32 -6.55
C GLY A 15 -10.60 -16.37 -6.71
N SER A 16 -10.05 -17.59 -6.76
CA SER A 16 -8.61 -17.85 -6.83
C SER A 16 -7.96 -17.29 -8.10
N ASN A 17 -8.63 -17.43 -9.25
CA ASN A 17 -8.14 -16.91 -10.54
C ASN A 17 -7.93 -15.39 -10.51
N VAL A 18 -8.86 -14.66 -9.89
CA VAL A 18 -8.73 -13.20 -9.74
C VAL A 18 -7.57 -12.88 -8.81
N GLN A 19 -7.48 -13.54 -7.65
CA GLN A 19 -6.38 -13.33 -6.70
C GLN A 19 -5.01 -13.59 -7.35
N GLN A 20 -4.87 -14.68 -8.09
CA GLN A 20 -3.64 -15.01 -8.82
C GLN A 20 -3.32 -13.96 -9.89
N SER A 21 -4.34 -13.42 -10.57
CA SER A 21 -4.13 -12.37 -11.56
C SER A 21 -3.58 -11.08 -10.94
N LEU A 22 -3.93 -10.74 -9.69
CA LEU A 22 -3.44 -9.54 -8.99
C LEU A 22 -1.92 -9.60 -8.77
N GLN A 23 -1.38 -10.78 -8.48
CA GLN A 23 0.06 -11.01 -8.28
C GLN A 23 0.90 -10.70 -9.54
N ASN A 24 0.29 -10.74 -10.72
CA ASN A 24 0.97 -10.41 -11.98
C ASN A 24 0.79 -8.94 -12.39
N LYS A 25 -0.01 -8.16 -11.65
CA LYS A 25 -0.25 -6.74 -11.96
C LYS A 25 0.84 -5.86 -11.39
N LYS A 26 1.14 -4.81 -12.15
CA LYS A 26 2.07 -3.74 -11.77
C LYS A 26 1.36 -2.42 -11.88
N ILE A 27 1.45 -1.58 -10.85
CA ILE A 27 0.85 -0.25 -10.84
C ILE A 27 1.85 0.81 -10.39
N ALA A 28 1.57 2.05 -10.72
CA ALA A 28 2.25 3.21 -10.15
C ALA A 28 1.21 4.13 -9.50
N ILE A 29 1.53 4.64 -8.32
CA ILE A 29 0.72 5.61 -7.58
C ILE A 29 1.56 6.89 -7.47
N ILE A 30 1.08 7.95 -8.12
CA ILE A 30 1.74 9.26 -8.13
C ILE A 30 1.05 10.12 -7.06
N GLY A 31 1.82 10.50 -6.05
CA GLY A 31 1.36 11.16 -4.84
C GLY A 31 1.09 10.16 -3.71
N SER A 32 1.71 10.41 -2.56
CA SER A 32 1.63 9.65 -1.31
C SER A 32 0.86 10.42 -0.23
N GLY A 33 0.06 11.41 -0.64
CA GLY A 33 -0.85 12.16 0.23
C GLY A 33 -2.05 11.34 0.71
N GLY A 34 -3.12 11.99 1.20
CA GLY A 34 -4.22 11.30 1.89
C GLY A 34 -4.92 10.24 1.05
N LEU A 35 -5.20 10.56 -0.21
CA LEU A 35 -5.79 9.60 -1.16
C LEU A 35 -4.78 8.54 -1.58
N GLY A 36 -3.57 8.96 -1.95
CA GLY A 36 -2.54 8.09 -2.49
C GLY A 36 -2.12 7.00 -1.52
N CYS A 37 -1.81 7.36 -0.28
CA CYS A 37 -1.44 6.39 0.75
C CYS A 37 -2.60 5.44 1.11
N THR A 38 -3.84 5.94 1.13
CA THR A 38 -5.03 5.10 1.37
C THR A 38 -5.24 4.09 0.25
N LEU A 39 -5.11 4.53 -1.01
CA LEU A 39 -5.23 3.66 -2.17
C LEU A 39 -4.10 2.62 -2.20
N ALA A 40 -2.86 3.04 -1.92
CA ALA A 40 -1.70 2.16 -1.91
C ALA A 40 -1.85 1.05 -0.86
N MET A 41 -2.40 1.37 0.32
CA MET A 41 -2.71 0.41 1.36
C MET A 41 -3.80 -0.58 0.94
N ALA A 42 -4.91 -0.10 0.38
CA ALA A 42 -5.99 -0.96 -0.08
C ALA A 42 -5.53 -1.91 -1.20
N LEU A 43 -4.77 -1.39 -2.17
CA LEU A 43 -4.27 -2.18 -3.31
C LEU A 43 -3.14 -3.13 -2.91
N GLY A 44 -2.18 -2.70 -2.10
CA GLY A 44 -1.09 -3.53 -1.62
C GLY A 44 -1.59 -4.72 -0.81
N THR A 45 -2.49 -4.47 0.15
CA THR A 45 -3.08 -5.54 0.98
C THR A 45 -4.12 -6.39 0.23
N SER A 46 -4.49 -6.03 -1.00
CA SER A 46 -5.29 -6.89 -1.88
C SER A 46 -4.45 -7.95 -2.62
N GLY A 47 -3.11 -7.82 -2.62
CA GLY A 47 -2.19 -8.74 -3.28
C GLY A 47 -1.84 -8.33 -4.72
N ILE A 48 -1.74 -7.03 -5.00
CA ILE A 48 -1.05 -6.57 -6.22
C ILE A 48 0.44 -6.90 -6.09
N GLY A 49 1.02 -7.48 -7.15
CA GLY A 49 2.40 -7.96 -7.13
C GLY A 49 3.46 -6.85 -7.09
N GLU A 50 3.23 -5.73 -7.76
CA GLU A 50 4.20 -4.63 -7.82
C GLU A 50 3.51 -3.26 -7.75
N ILE A 51 3.98 -2.41 -6.83
CA ILE A 51 3.49 -1.05 -6.63
C ILE A 51 4.69 -0.10 -6.62
N HIS A 52 4.71 0.85 -7.55
CA HIS A 52 5.66 1.95 -7.57
C HIS A 52 5.04 3.18 -6.92
N MET A 53 5.60 3.62 -5.80
CA MET A 53 5.23 4.88 -5.15
C MET A 53 6.10 6.00 -5.69
N VAL A 54 5.48 7.12 -6.08
CA VAL A 54 6.19 8.32 -6.57
C VAL A 54 5.67 9.53 -5.82
N ASP A 55 6.50 10.11 -4.97
CA ASP A 55 6.24 11.38 -4.30
C ASP A 55 7.60 12.02 -3.93
N PHE A 56 7.73 13.33 -4.14
CA PHE A 56 8.95 14.07 -3.85
C PHE A 56 8.87 14.85 -2.52
N ASP A 57 7.70 14.82 -1.86
CA ASP A 57 7.50 15.46 -0.57
C ASP A 57 8.04 14.62 0.59
N THR A 58 8.31 15.32 1.69
CA THR A 58 8.52 14.72 3.01
C THR A 58 7.25 14.81 3.87
N VAL A 59 7.13 13.91 4.84
CA VAL A 59 6.05 13.92 5.83
C VAL A 59 6.14 15.20 6.66
N SER A 60 4.99 15.80 6.95
CA SER A 60 4.91 16.97 7.82
C SER A 60 3.66 16.94 8.70
N ASN A 61 3.82 17.41 9.93
CA ASN A 61 2.77 17.37 10.95
C ASN A 61 1.46 18.05 10.55
N HIS A 62 1.50 19.06 9.68
CA HIS A 62 0.31 19.73 9.15
C HIS A 62 -0.59 18.83 8.27
N ASN A 63 -0.14 17.61 7.91
CA ASN A 63 -0.85 16.69 7.02
C ASN A 63 -1.30 15.39 7.67
N ILE A 64 -0.77 15.05 8.85
CA ILE A 64 -0.90 13.72 9.45
C ILE A 64 -2.36 13.33 9.72
N HIS A 65 -3.20 14.27 10.15
CA HIS A 65 -4.62 14.03 10.45
C HIS A 65 -5.46 13.51 9.25
N ARG A 66 -4.92 13.57 8.03
CA ARG A 66 -5.60 13.08 6.80
C ARG A 66 -4.74 12.16 5.94
N GLN A 67 -3.59 11.72 6.43
CA GLN A 67 -2.66 10.84 5.71
C GLN A 67 -2.39 9.59 6.56
N ILE A 68 -3.16 8.53 6.32
CA ILE A 68 -3.26 7.36 7.21
C ILE A 68 -1.96 6.54 7.34
N ALA A 69 -0.99 6.75 6.45
CA ALA A 69 0.25 6.00 6.43
C ALA A 69 1.34 6.59 7.34
N PHE A 70 1.13 7.78 7.90
CA PHE A 70 2.16 8.50 8.65
C PHE A 70 1.73 8.75 10.10
N THR A 71 2.72 8.81 10.97
CA THR A 71 2.61 9.16 12.38
C THR A 71 3.39 10.43 12.68
N LEU A 72 3.22 10.99 13.88
CA LEU A 72 3.98 12.18 14.33
C LEU A 72 5.50 11.93 14.32
N GLU A 73 5.94 10.68 14.45
CA GLU A 73 7.35 10.29 14.48
C GLU A 73 7.99 10.25 13.08
N ASP A 74 7.19 10.41 12.03
CA ASP A 74 7.64 10.31 10.64
C ASP A 74 8.00 11.66 10.02
N GLU A 75 7.88 12.77 10.76
CA GLU A 75 8.18 14.11 10.25
C GLU A 75 9.58 14.18 9.58
N GLY A 76 9.62 14.75 8.37
CA GLY A 76 10.84 14.86 7.58
C GLY A 76 11.23 13.62 6.77
N LYS A 77 10.60 12.46 6.99
CA LYS A 77 10.84 11.25 6.19
C LYS A 77 10.20 11.35 4.80
N SER A 78 10.72 10.60 3.83
CA SER A 78 10.23 10.57 2.45
C SER A 78 8.87 9.88 2.36
N LYS A 79 7.83 10.56 1.85
CA LYS A 79 6.46 10.01 1.87
C LYS A 79 6.33 8.70 1.09
N ASP A 80 6.90 8.65 -0.11
CA ASP A 80 6.91 7.48 -0.98
C ASP A 80 7.54 6.25 -0.32
N LYS A 81 8.70 6.42 0.33
CA LYS A 81 9.43 5.34 1.00
C LYS A 81 8.71 4.83 2.24
N GLU A 82 8.13 5.73 3.03
CA GLU A 82 7.36 5.32 4.22
C GLU A 82 6.09 4.55 3.81
N VAL A 83 5.36 5.02 2.78
CA VAL A 83 4.20 4.27 2.25
C VAL A 83 4.60 2.91 1.71
N ALA A 84 5.69 2.84 0.93
CA ALA A 84 6.18 1.57 0.40
C ALA A 84 6.57 0.60 1.53
N SER A 85 7.28 1.08 2.55
CA SER A 85 7.70 0.29 3.71
C SER A 85 6.50 -0.24 4.50
N LEU A 86 5.47 0.59 4.70
CA LEU A 86 4.24 0.19 5.36
C LEU A 86 3.51 -0.93 4.59
N ILE A 87 3.42 -0.83 3.27
CA ILE A 87 2.79 -1.87 2.44
C ILE A 87 3.57 -3.18 2.51
N ILE A 88 4.91 -3.11 2.40
CA ILE A 88 5.79 -4.28 2.53
C ILE A 88 5.59 -4.95 3.90
N SER A 89 5.44 -4.19 4.99
CA SER A 89 5.17 -4.75 6.31
C SER A 89 3.82 -5.46 6.45
N LYS A 90 2.90 -5.26 5.49
CA LYS A 90 1.52 -5.74 5.52
C LYS A 90 1.20 -6.73 4.40
N ASN A 91 2.17 -7.11 3.57
CA ASN A 91 1.97 -8.06 2.48
C ASN A 91 3.11 -9.09 2.51
N PRO A 92 2.81 -10.40 2.61
CA PRO A 92 3.82 -11.46 2.67
C PRO A 92 4.61 -11.68 1.37
#